data_AF-A0A1F6JWF2-F1
#
_entry.id   AF-A0A1F6JWF2-F1
#
_cell.length_a   1.000
_cell.length_b   1.000
_cell.length_c   1.000
_cell.angle_alpha   90.00
_cell.angle_beta   90.00
_cell.angle_gamma   90.00
#
_symmetry.space_group_name_H-M   'P 1'
#
loop_
_entity.id
_entity.type
_entity.pdbx_description
1 polymer ?
#
loop_
_entity_poly.entity_id
_entity_poly.type
_entity_poly.pdbx_seq_one_letter_code
_entity_poly.pdbx_strand_id
1 'polypeptide(L)'
;MSDENINPQNSVLKTNPLFNRISEVLKTKKIALIVIVILILIGIPLSLLTFSKKLKQPFSPAPTPSASLSPTITGEVPSSPTPTKFQLPPEGSYVPDQLIVKYKSGQSPEEIQDEDKKKTLESFLMANGVLSQERLHETNDPVLKTFFILKLKKGVDLQKLILLLKEREEVESVELNYVPELF
;
A
#
# COMPACT_ATOMS: atom_id res chain seq x y z
N MET A 1 -53.50 -55.17 -28.35
CA MET A 1 -53.17 -55.44 -29.77
C MET A 1 -53.61 -54.21 -30.55
N SER A 2 -52.75 -53.31 -31.00
CA SER A 2 -51.31 -53.41 -31.22
C SER A 2 -50.63 -52.06 -31.01
N ASP A 3 -49.39 -52.17 -30.58
CA ASP A 3 -48.53 -51.15 -30.02
C ASP A 3 -47.98 -50.13 -31.04
N GLU A 4 -47.77 -48.94 -30.49
CA GLU A 4 -47.09 -47.78 -31.06
C GLU A 4 -45.62 -48.13 -31.35
N ASN A 5 -45.22 -48.06 -32.63
CA ASN A 5 -43.84 -48.28 -33.06
C ASN A 5 -43.15 -46.94 -33.30
N ILE A 6 -42.39 -46.46 -32.31
CA ILE A 6 -41.48 -45.32 -32.45
C ILE A 6 -40.05 -45.85 -32.48
N ASN A 7 -39.45 -45.84 -33.67
CA ASN A 7 -38.05 -46.14 -33.92
C ASN A 7 -37.17 -44.93 -33.49
N PRO A 8 -36.20 -45.08 -32.56
CA PRO A 8 -35.34 -43.99 -32.12
C PRO A 8 -33.93 -44.15 -32.71
N GLN A 9 -33.75 -43.94 -34.02
CA GLN A 9 -32.40 -43.86 -34.60
C GLN A 9 -32.34 -42.86 -35.75
N ASN A 10 -32.14 -41.57 -35.42
CA ASN A 10 -31.20 -40.71 -36.15
C ASN A 10 -31.11 -39.31 -35.50
N SER A 11 -30.19 -39.15 -34.55
CA SER A 11 -29.64 -37.84 -34.22
C SER A 11 -28.12 -37.94 -34.25
N VAL A 12 -27.56 -37.88 -35.46
CA VAL A 12 -26.12 -37.64 -35.65
C VAL A 12 -25.84 -36.23 -35.15
N LEU A 13 -25.36 -36.14 -33.91
CA LEU A 13 -24.94 -34.90 -33.27
C LEU A 13 -23.72 -34.36 -34.04
N LYS A 14 -23.95 -33.32 -34.84
CA LYS A 14 -22.92 -32.57 -35.54
C LYS A 14 -22.10 -31.79 -34.50
N THR A 15 -20.99 -32.36 -34.04
CA THR A 15 -20.07 -31.71 -33.10
C THR A 15 -19.40 -30.51 -33.76
N ASN A 16 -19.67 -29.33 -33.22
CA ASN A 16 -19.23 -28.04 -33.75
C ASN A 16 -17.69 -27.87 -33.68
N PRO A 17 -17.02 -27.41 -34.76
CA PRO A 17 -15.56 -27.24 -34.84
C PRO A 17 -14.97 -26.12 -33.95
N LEU A 18 -15.82 -25.35 -33.24
CA LEU A 18 -15.39 -24.25 -32.37
C LEU A 18 -14.70 -24.73 -31.09
N PHE A 19 -15.11 -25.88 -30.54
CA PHE A 19 -14.55 -26.37 -29.26
C PHE A 19 -13.08 -26.81 -29.39
N ASN A 20 -12.66 -27.31 -30.56
CA ASN A 20 -11.26 -27.69 -30.76
C ASN A 20 -10.31 -26.49 -30.76
N ARG A 21 -10.70 -25.34 -31.31
CA ARG A 21 -9.85 -24.12 -31.33
C ARG A 21 -9.61 -23.52 -29.95
N ILE A 22 -10.59 -23.59 -29.05
CA ILE A 22 -10.47 -23.03 -27.69
C ILE A 22 -9.45 -23.82 -26.86
N SER A 23 -9.39 -25.13 -27.07
CA SER A 23 -8.46 -26.02 -26.35
C SER A 23 -6.99 -25.80 -26.72
N GLU A 24 -6.68 -25.45 -27.98
CA GLU A 24 -5.32 -25.15 -28.41
C GLU A 24 -4.83 -23.80 -27.88
N VAL A 25 -5.66 -22.76 -27.93
CA VAL A 25 -5.28 -21.42 -27.43
C VAL A 25 -4.98 -21.45 -25.93
N LEU A 26 -5.68 -22.27 -25.16
CA LEU A 26 -5.44 -22.40 -23.72
C LEU A 26 -4.12 -23.15 -23.40
N LYS A 27 -3.74 -24.14 -24.22
CA LYS A 27 -2.47 -24.87 -24.08
C LYS A 27 -1.27 -23.98 -24.44
N THR A 28 -1.37 -23.20 -25.51
CA THR A 28 -0.31 -22.27 -25.93
C THR A 28 -0.07 -21.16 -24.91
N LYS A 29 -1.14 -20.65 -24.28
CA LYS A 29 -1.02 -19.65 -23.20
C LYS A 29 -0.35 -20.21 -21.94
N LYS A 30 -0.63 -21.46 -21.55
CA LYS A 30 0.05 -22.11 -20.41
C LYS A 30 1.53 -22.35 -20.66
N ILE A 31 1.90 -22.78 -21.87
CA ILE A 31 3.30 -23.00 -22.25
C ILE A 31 4.09 -21.67 -22.26
N ALA A 32 3.49 -20.60 -22.80
CA ALA A 32 4.11 -19.26 -22.78
C ALA A 32 4.38 -18.75 -21.36
N LEU A 33 3.44 -18.99 -20.43
CA LEU A 33 3.58 -18.59 -19.03
C LEU A 33 4.72 -19.35 -18.31
N ILE A 34 4.88 -20.64 -18.60
CA ILE A 34 5.97 -21.45 -18.02
C ILE A 34 7.34 -20.96 -18.50
N VAL A 35 7.49 -20.60 -19.78
CA VAL A 35 8.76 -20.08 -20.33
C VAL A 35 9.15 -18.75 -19.68
N ILE A 36 8.17 -17.86 -19.46
CA ILE A 36 8.40 -16.56 -18.80
C ILE A 36 8.87 -16.76 -17.35
N VAL A 37 8.25 -17.70 -16.61
CA VAL A 37 8.63 -18.00 -15.22
C VAL A 37 10.07 -18.51 -15.13
N ILE A 38 10.52 -19.36 -16.07
CA ILE A 38 11.91 -19.86 -16.11
C ILE A 38 12.91 -18.73 -16.39
N LEU A 39 12.60 -17.81 -17.32
CA LEU A 39 13.46 -16.67 -17.62
C LEU A 39 13.64 -15.72 -16.41
N ILE A 40 12.59 -15.52 -15.63
CA ILE A 40 12.61 -14.69 -14.42
C ILE A 40 13.43 -15.35 -13.31
N LEU A 41 13.25 -16.65 -13.08
CA LEU A 41 13.97 -17.41 -12.06
C LEU A 41 15.49 -17.49 -12.31
N ILE A 42 15.91 -17.54 -13.58
CA ILE A 42 17.34 -17.62 -13.94
C ILE A 42 17.95 -16.22 -14.13
N GLY A 43 17.19 -15.23 -14.62
CA GLY A 43 17.69 -13.88 -14.89
C GLY A 43 17.89 -13.01 -13.65
N ILE A 44 17.04 -13.15 -12.63
CA ILE A 44 17.12 -12.34 -11.39
C ILE A 44 18.39 -12.61 -10.56
N PRO A 45 18.86 -13.85 -10.34
CA PRO A 45 20.01 -14.09 -9.47
C PRO A 45 21.36 -13.57 -10.04
N LEU A 46 21.50 -13.37 -11.36
CA LEU A 46 22.75 -12.82 -11.92
C LEU A 46 22.88 -11.30 -11.76
N SER A 47 21.78 -10.57 -11.57
CA SER A 47 21.81 -9.09 -11.48
C SER A 47 22.16 -8.56 -10.09
N LEU A 48 22.07 -9.38 -9.03
CA LEU A 48 22.36 -8.95 -7.65
C LEU A 48 23.86 -8.93 -7.31
N LEU A 49 24.75 -9.50 -8.14
CA LEU A 49 26.17 -9.67 -7.79
C LEU A 49 27.10 -8.50 -8.18
N THR A 50 26.61 -7.44 -8.82
CA THR A 50 27.47 -6.37 -9.37
C THR A 50 27.42 -5.02 -8.63
N PHE A 51 26.60 -4.86 -7.58
CA PHE A 51 26.38 -3.55 -6.93
C PHE A 51 27.13 -3.28 -5.61
N SER A 52 28.13 -4.08 -5.23
CA SER A 52 28.87 -3.90 -3.96
C SER A 52 30.23 -3.19 -4.10
N LYS A 53 30.32 -2.11 -4.89
CA LYS A 53 31.51 -1.25 -4.88
C LYS A 53 31.14 0.23 -4.90
N LYS A 54 31.40 0.87 -3.76
CA LYS A 54 31.65 2.30 -3.48
C LYS A 54 30.60 2.93 -2.56
N LEU A 55 30.98 3.14 -1.29
CA LEU A 55 31.42 4.45 -0.79
C LEU A 55 31.96 4.25 0.64
N LYS A 56 33.29 4.24 0.77
CA LYS A 56 33.99 4.60 2.00
C LYS A 56 34.44 6.04 1.81
N GLN A 57 34.05 6.96 2.71
CA GLN A 57 35.02 7.93 3.22
C GLN A 57 34.59 8.58 4.55
N PRO A 58 35.55 8.94 5.43
CA PRO A 58 35.32 9.32 6.84
C PRO A 58 35.78 10.77 7.19
N PHE A 59 35.63 11.14 8.49
CA PHE A 59 36.18 12.32 9.23
C PHE A 59 35.52 13.69 8.96
N SER A 60 35.32 14.62 9.92
CA SER A 60 35.90 14.84 11.27
C SER A 60 35.03 15.83 12.11
N PRO A 61 35.28 16.01 13.44
CA PRO A 61 34.44 16.77 14.37
C PRO A 61 34.96 18.17 14.83
N ALA A 62 34.05 18.96 15.46
CA ALA A 62 34.20 20.07 16.43
C ALA A 62 34.71 21.45 15.92
N PRO A 63 34.51 22.62 16.61
CA PRO A 63 34.08 22.83 18.03
C PRO A 63 33.03 23.96 18.31
N THR A 64 32.48 23.95 19.54
CA THR A 64 31.77 25.04 20.29
C THR A 64 32.72 26.17 20.71
N PRO A 65 32.28 27.42 21.05
CA PRO A 65 31.85 27.74 22.43
C PRO A 65 30.87 28.94 22.69
N SER A 66 30.35 28.94 23.93
CA SER A 66 30.07 30.08 24.85
C SER A 66 28.83 30.99 24.73
N ALA A 67 27.93 30.76 25.72
CA ALA A 67 27.18 31.67 26.61
C ALA A 67 27.16 33.20 26.37
N SER A 68 25.97 33.82 26.55
CA SER A 68 25.81 35.10 27.28
C SER A 68 24.34 35.44 27.63
N LEU A 69 24.04 35.45 28.93
CA LEU A 69 23.27 36.40 29.77
C LEU A 69 21.97 37.06 29.25
N SER A 70 20.90 36.89 30.05
CA SER A 70 19.65 37.68 30.06
C SER A 70 19.89 39.19 30.26
N PRO A 71 18.90 40.03 29.89
CA PRO A 71 18.12 40.69 30.95
C PRO A 71 16.61 40.74 30.71
N THR A 72 15.91 40.93 31.83
CA THR A 72 14.47 41.07 32.08
C THR A 72 13.83 42.31 31.41
N ILE A 73 12.49 42.25 31.23
CA ILE A 73 11.46 43.33 31.22
C ILE A 73 10.71 43.56 29.88
N THR A 74 9.46 43.06 29.88
CA THR A 74 8.19 43.68 29.46
C THR A 74 8.02 44.27 28.06
N GLY A 75 7.09 43.70 27.29
CA GLY A 75 6.47 44.37 26.14
C GLY A 75 5.70 43.39 25.24
N GLU A 76 4.37 43.40 25.34
CA GLU A 76 3.45 42.67 24.47
C GLU A 76 3.65 43.05 23.00
N VAL A 77 3.88 42.06 22.13
CA VAL A 77 3.57 42.10 20.70
C VAL A 77 3.07 40.70 20.31
N PRO A 78 1.82 40.51 19.86
CA PRO A 78 1.37 39.21 19.37
C PRO A 78 1.99 38.98 18.00
N SER A 79 3.20 38.40 17.97
CA SER A 79 3.79 37.88 16.75
C SER A 79 3.05 36.60 16.35
N SER A 80 2.25 36.74 15.30
CA SER A 80 2.03 35.80 14.19
C SER A 80 2.09 34.29 14.53
N PRO A 81 1.02 33.50 14.29
CA PRO A 81 1.07 32.06 14.47
C PRO A 81 2.12 31.50 13.51
N THR A 82 3.29 31.17 14.06
CA THR A 82 4.33 30.44 13.34
C THR A 82 3.72 29.09 12.97
N PRO A 83 3.74 28.66 11.70
CA PRO A 83 3.18 27.37 11.33
C PRO A 83 3.93 26.30 12.13
N THR A 84 3.22 25.60 13.02
CA THR A 84 3.76 24.48 13.77
C THR A 84 4.30 23.48 12.77
N LYS A 85 5.62 23.45 12.62
CA LYS A 85 6.30 22.53 11.72
C LYS A 85 6.02 21.13 12.25
N PHE A 86 5.27 20.32 11.50
CA PHE A 86 4.99 18.95 11.89
C PHE A 86 6.32 18.20 12.02
N GLN A 87 6.67 17.82 13.24
CA GLN A 87 7.93 17.17 13.54
C GLN A 87 7.61 15.77 14.06
N LEU A 88 8.19 14.76 13.42
CA LEU A 88 8.02 13.38 13.88
C LEU A 88 8.60 13.24 15.30
N PRO A 89 7.98 12.40 16.15
CA PRO A 89 8.59 11.93 17.39
C PRO A 89 9.96 11.29 17.14
N PRO A 90 10.82 11.13 18.16
CA PRO A 90 12.08 10.41 18.02
C PRO A 90 11.88 8.97 17.50
N GLU A 91 12.85 8.48 16.72
CA GLU A 91 12.85 7.08 16.28
C GLU A 91 12.81 6.14 17.49
N GLY A 92 11.92 5.15 17.44
CA GLY A 92 11.71 4.18 18.54
C GLY A 92 10.36 4.31 19.25
N SER A 93 9.70 5.48 19.18
CA SER A 93 8.35 5.64 19.74
C SER A 93 7.25 5.10 18.82
N TYR A 94 7.57 4.83 17.55
CA TYR A 94 6.62 4.38 16.53
C TYR A 94 7.27 3.41 15.55
N VAL A 95 6.44 2.68 14.79
CA VAL A 95 6.88 1.75 13.76
C VAL A 95 7.16 2.50 12.45
N PRO A 96 8.41 2.55 11.95
CA PRO A 96 8.82 3.48 10.90
C PRO A 96 8.26 3.20 9.50
N ASP A 97 7.77 1.99 9.24
CA ASP A 97 7.18 1.59 7.96
C ASP A 97 5.67 1.34 8.06
N GLN A 98 5.02 1.88 9.10
CA GLN A 98 3.59 1.71 9.31
C GLN A 98 2.90 3.02 9.69
N LEU A 99 1.71 3.22 9.10
CA LEU A 99 0.82 4.31 9.45
C LEU A 99 -0.56 3.76 9.76
N ILE A 100 -1.23 4.38 10.73
CA ILE A 100 -2.64 4.13 10.98
C ILE A 100 -3.43 5.19 10.24
N VAL A 101 -4.41 4.76 9.46
CA VAL A 101 -5.34 5.63 8.76
C VAL A 101 -6.76 5.31 9.21
N LYS A 102 -7.53 6.36 9.47
CA LYS A 102 -8.96 6.27 9.68
C LYS A 102 -9.65 6.82 8.44
N TYR A 103 -10.43 5.98 7.76
CA TYR A 103 -11.29 6.42 6.66
C TYR A 103 -12.62 6.96 7.18
N LYS A 104 -13.24 7.84 6.40
CA LYS A 104 -14.64 8.23 6.65
C LYS A 104 -15.56 7.03 6.44
N SER A 105 -16.70 7.02 7.11
CA SER A 105 -17.69 5.94 6.97
C SER A 105 -18.11 5.75 5.51
N GLY A 106 -18.11 4.50 5.03
CA GLY A 106 -18.42 4.18 3.63
C GLY A 106 -17.31 4.53 2.62
N GLN A 107 -16.18 5.10 3.07
CA GLN A 107 -15.04 5.47 2.23
C GLN A 107 -13.82 4.57 2.46
N SER A 108 -13.96 3.48 3.23
CA SER A 108 -12.91 2.49 3.31
C SER A 108 -12.81 1.70 2.00
N PRO A 109 -11.61 1.20 1.63
CA PRO A 109 -11.39 0.49 0.37
C PRO A 109 -12.33 -0.70 0.11
N GLU A 110 -12.90 -1.27 1.16
CA GLU A 110 -13.80 -2.41 1.12
C GLU A 110 -15.28 -2.01 1.09
N GLU A 111 -15.60 -0.76 1.47
CA GLU A 111 -16.97 -0.23 1.51
C GLU A 111 -17.31 0.67 0.33
N ILE A 112 -16.29 1.22 -0.34
CA ILE A 112 -16.47 2.01 -1.56
C ILE A 112 -17.13 1.12 -2.63
N GLN A 113 -18.34 1.48 -3.04
CA GLN A 113 -19.06 0.81 -4.14
C GLN A 113 -18.63 1.33 -5.53
N ASP A 114 -18.06 2.53 -5.58
CA ASP A 114 -17.58 3.14 -6.80
C ASP A 114 -16.19 2.61 -7.16
N GLU A 115 -16.13 1.72 -8.15
CA GLU A 115 -14.88 1.09 -8.61
C GLU A 115 -13.82 2.09 -9.07
N ASP A 116 -14.21 3.24 -9.64
CA ASP A 116 -13.27 4.26 -10.10
C ASP A 116 -12.64 5.02 -8.92
N LYS A 117 -13.44 5.33 -7.90
CA LYS A 117 -12.93 5.92 -6.65
C LYS A 117 -12.00 4.96 -5.93
N LYS A 118 -12.40 3.70 -5.79
CA LYS A 118 -11.59 2.65 -5.16
C LYS A 118 -10.24 2.51 -5.86
N LYS A 119 -10.25 2.39 -7.19
CA LYS A 119 -9.03 2.26 -8.00
C LYS A 119 -8.14 3.49 -7.89
N THR A 120 -8.72 4.68 -7.81
CA THR A 120 -7.98 5.94 -7.65
C THR A 120 -7.29 6.00 -6.29
N LEU A 121 -7.98 5.59 -5.21
CA LEU A 121 -7.41 5.49 -3.87
C LEU A 121 -6.27 4.46 -3.83
N GLU A 122 -6.50 3.24 -4.34
CA GLU A 122 -5.48 2.18 -4.38
C GLU A 122 -4.24 2.61 -5.18
N SER A 123 -4.46 3.22 -6.35
CA SER A 123 -3.37 3.72 -7.20
C SER A 123 -2.56 4.82 -6.50
N PHE A 124 -3.23 5.72 -5.78
CA PHE A 124 -2.60 6.77 -5.00
C PHE A 124 -1.74 6.18 -3.87
N LEU A 125 -2.27 5.22 -3.12
CA LEU A 125 -1.54 4.56 -2.03
C LEU A 125 -0.28 3.86 -2.57
N MET A 126 -0.42 3.09 -3.64
CA MET A 126 0.69 2.37 -4.28
C MET A 126 1.75 3.33 -4.85
N ALA A 127 1.34 4.42 -5.47
CA ALA A 127 2.23 5.45 -6.02
C ALA A 127 3.05 6.15 -4.93
N ASN A 128 2.49 6.28 -3.72
CA ASN A 128 3.16 6.88 -2.57
C ASN A 128 3.89 5.86 -1.67
N GLY A 129 4.10 4.64 -2.16
CA GLY A 129 4.94 3.65 -1.48
C GLY A 129 4.23 2.80 -0.44
N VAL A 130 2.89 2.79 -0.39
CA VAL A 130 2.13 1.78 0.35
C VAL A 130 2.23 0.44 -0.38
N LEU A 131 2.46 -0.63 0.36
CA LEU A 131 2.55 -2.01 -0.14
C LEU A 131 1.25 -2.77 0.07
N SER A 132 0.64 -2.59 1.24
CA SER A 132 -0.62 -3.22 1.60
C SER A 132 -1.31 -2.43 2.70
N GLN A 133 -2.57 -2.76 2.92
CA GLN A 133 -3.39 -2.23 3.99
C GLN A 133 -4.09 -3.39 4.70
N GLU A 134 -4.20 -3.30 6.01
CA GLU A 134 -4.84 -4.32 6.86
C GLU A 134 -5.77 -3.64 7.84
N ARG A 135 -6.92 -4.25 8.16
CA ARG A 135 -7.81 -3.71 9.19
C ARG A 135 -7.10 -3.74 10.54
N LEU A 136 -7.20 -2.64 11.29
CA LEU A 136 -6.64 -2.56 12.64
C LEU A 136 -7.48 -3.39 13.64
N HIS A 137 -8.79 -3.46 13.41
CA HIS A 137 -9.73 -4.16 14.29
C HIS A 137 -10.59 -5.16 13.50
N GLU A 138 -10.60 -6.42 13.94
CA GLU A 138 -11.55 -7.42 13.47
C GLU A 138 -12.87 -7.28 14.24
N THR A 139 -13.75 -6.41 13.75
CA THR A 139 -15.00 -6.08 14.44
C THR A 139 -16.11 -5.72 13.45
N ASN A 140 -17.35 -5.86 13.91
CA ASN A 140 -18.55 -5.41 13.18
C ASN A 140 -18.97 -3.98 13.56
N ASP A 141 -18.27 -3.36 14.52
CA ASP A 141 -18.54 -1.98 14.91
C ASP A 141 -18.28 -1.03 13.73
N PRO A 142 -19.27 -0.18 13.38
CA PRO A 142 -19.18 0.66 12.19
C PRO A 142 -18.10 1.74 12.26
N VAL A 143 -17.63 2.10 13.46
CA VAL A 143 -16.57 3.09 13.67
C VAL A 143 -15.21 2.40 13.63
N LEU A 144 -15.06 1.29 14.35
CA LEU A 144 -13.76 0.62 14.47
C LEU A 144 -13.31 -0.06 13.17
N LYS A 145 -14.26 -0.47 12.32
CA LYS A 145 -13.96 -1.02 10.99
C LYS A 145 -13.33 -0.03 10.02
N THR A 146 -13.32 1.28 10.33
CA THR A 146 -12.73 2.30 9.45
C THR A 146 -11.24 2.53 9.69
N PHE A 147 -10.65 1.85 10.68
CA PHE A 147 -9.23 1.95 11.00
C PHE A 147 -8.42 0.87 10.28
N PHE A 148 -7.37 1.30 9.59
CA PHE A 148 -6.47 0.46 8.83
C PHE A 148 -5.01 0.78 9.16
N ILE A 149 -4.17 -0.25 9.13
CA ILE A 149 -2.72 -0.12 9.13
C ILE A 149 -2.25 -0.17 7.67
N LEU A 150 -1.55 0.87 7.23
CA LEU A 150 -0.84 0.93 5.96
C LEU A 150 0.58 0.41 6.17
N LYS A 151 0.97 -0.63 5.44
CA LYS A 151 2.35 -1.13 5.40
C LYS A 151 3.09 -0.45 4.26
N LEU A 152 4.21 0.19 4.55
CA LEU A 152 4.94 1.03 3.62
C LEU A 152 6.23 0.36 3.13
N LYS A 153 6.73 0.83 1.99
CA LYS A 153 8.10 0.53 1.55
C LYS A 153 9.09 1.24 2.47
N LYS A 154 10.25 0.62 2.70
CA LYS A 154 11.35 1.23 3.46
C LYS A 154 11.79 2.54 2.81
N GLY A 155 12.00 3.55 3.64
CA GLY A 155 12.49 4.87 3.22
C GLY A 155 11.41 5.81 2.67
N VAL A 156 10.12 5.48 2.86
CA VAL A 156 9.02 6.41 2.60
C VAL A 156 9.04 7.53 3.65
N ASP A 157 8.93 8.78 3.18
CA ASP A 157 8.80 9.94 4.07
C ASP A 157 7.40 9.98 4.69
N LEU A 158 7.33 9.58 5.97
CA LEU A 158 6.07 9.55 6.71
C LEU A 158 5.43 10.94 6.86
N GLN A 159 6.22 12.01 7.04
CA GLN A 159 5.66 13.36 7.20
C GLN A 159 4.95 13.78 5.93
N LYS A 160 5.63 13.59 4.79
CA LYS A 160 5.07 13.88 3.49
C LYS A 160 3.82 13.03 3.22
N LEU A 161 3.88 11.74 3.49
CA LEU A 161 2.75 10.83 3.27
C LEU A 161 1.55 11.18 4.16
N ILE A 162 1.77 11.53 5.43
CA ILE A 162 0.70 11.97 6.34
C ILE A 162 0.00 13.22 5.79
N LEU A 163 0.77 14.20 5.29
CA LEU A 163 0.20 15.41 4.70
C LEU A 163 -0.64 15.08 3.46
N LEU A 164 -0.09 14.29 2.54
CA LEU A 164 -0.77 13.88 1.32
C LEU A 164 -2.06 13.08 1.60
N LEU A 165 -2.04 12.21 2.61
CA LEU A 165 -3.22 11.44 3.00
C LEU A 165 -4.30 12.33 3.64
N LYS A 166 -3.91 13.35 4.42
CA LYS A 166 -4.87 14.29 5.03
C LYS A 166 -5.59 15.19 4.02
N GLU A 167 -5.00 15.40 2.84
CA GLU A 167 -5.62 16.16 1.74
C GLU A 167 -6.70 15.35 0.99
N ARG A 168 -6.82 14.05 1.25
CA ARG A 168 -7.77 13.16 0.57
C ARG A 168 -9.17 13.29 1.15
N GLU A 169 -10.19 13.24 0.29
CA GLU A 169 -11.59 13.34 0.73
C GLU A 169 -12.05 12.11 1.52
N GLU A 170 -11.44 10.95 1.27
CA GLU A 170 -11.79 9.65 1.83
C GLU A 170 -11.24 9.46 3.25
N VAL A 171 -10.19 10.21 3.60
CA VAL A 171 -9.44 10.08 4.85
C VAL A 171 -10.01 11.03 5.90
N GLU A 172 -10.19 10.52 7.11
CA GLU A 172 -10.61 11.31 8.27
C GLU A 172 -9.41 11.72 9.12
N SER A 173 -8.54 10.76 9.45
CA SER A 173 -7.31 11.02 10.21
C SER A 173 -6.19 10.07 9.83
N VAL A 174 -4.96 10.49 10.13
CA VAL A 174 -3.74 9.72 9.89
C VAL A 174 -2.83 9.90 11.09
N GLU A 175 -2.37 8.79 11.63
CA GLU A 175 -1.58 8.70 12.86
C GLU A 175 -0.40 7.76 12.68
N LEU A 176 0.63 7.95 13.50
CA LEU A 176 1.75 7.03 13.58
C LEU A 176 1.35 5.79 14.39
N ASN A 177 1.86 4.62 14.00
CA ASN A 177 1.68 3.42 14.80
C ASN A 177 2.66 3.42 15.98
N TYR A 178 2.25 3.94 17.13
CA TYR A 178 3.08 4.03 18.32
C TYR A 178 3.33 2.67 18.96
N VAL A 179 4.56 2.43 19.41
CA VAL A 179 4.90 1.25 20.21
C VAL A 179 4.58 1.58 21.67
N PRO A 180 3.75 0.78 22.37
CA PRO A 180 3.49 1.01 23.79
C PRO A 180 4.80 0.94 24.58
N GLU A 181 5.10 1.96 25.39
CA GLU A 181 6.19 1.88 26.35
C GLU A 181 5.84 0.82 27.39
N LEU A 182 6.66 -0.23 27.48
CA LEU A 182 6.57 -1.21 28.57
C LEU A 182 7.15 -0.54 29.82
N PHE A 183 6.26 -0.11 30.73
CA PHE A 183 6.62 0.38 32.06
C PHE A 183 7.01 -0.76 33.00
#